data_AF-A0A382TQ67-F1
#
_entry.id   AF-A0A382TQ67-F1
#
_cell.length_a   1.000
_cell.length_b   1.000
_cell.length_c   1.000
_cell.angle_alpha   90.00
_cell.angle_beta   90.00
_cell.angle_gamma   90.00
#
_symmetry.space_group_name_H-M   'P 1'
#
loop_
_entity.id
_entity.type
_entity.pdbx_description
1 polymer ?
#
loop_
_entity_poly.entity_id
_entity_poly.type
_entity_poly.pdbx_seq_one_letter_code
_entity_poly.pdbx_strand_id
1 'polypeptide(L)'
;MGACLLFTMEPLVARTVLPLYGGSFHVWSTTLTFFQGILFFGYVYCHIFAKRLGGWHLAFVVAPLVWLPLVNWIGLAPPGHGDPAWSLLFQLTLHIALPFGILATTSVIAQSWFTRSDTSGSSPYPLYATSNAGSLLALLAYIALCEPLFGLRVQRSLWYLGYLVYAVLAWRCWRMASSHPEKVHPAIPPSIDIKAGTLVSWLLLSALPSAFMLAVSNVFTLELGSVPLVWILPLVLYLLSYVFTFGRKQWISPGLLHAFSPAAVVCGLSSLYFVDSGNLWIFAAHLVALFALAMVGHG
;
A
#
# COMPACT_ATOMS: atom_id res chain seq x y z
N MET A 1 -3.77 -12.01 -0.24
CA MET A 1 -3.09 -12.46 1.00
C MET A 1 -1.87 -11.61 1.34
N GLY A 2 -0.84 -11.52 0.49
CA GLY A 2 0.33 -10.66 0.78
C GLY A 2 -0.07 -9.20 1.08
N ALA A 3 -0.96 -8.62 0.28
CA ALA A 3 -1.53 -7.29 0.53
C ALA A 3 -2.27 -7.16 1.87
N CYS A 4 -3.04 -8.19 2.27
CA CYS A 4 -3.73 -8.20 3.55
C CYS A 4 -2.73 -8.22 4.72
N LEU A 5 -1.66 -9.01 4.62
CA LEU A 5 -0.61 -9.06 5.63
C LEU A 5 0.14 -7.72 5.72
N LEU A 6 0.39 -7.06 4.58
CA LEU A 6 1.02 -5.74 4.55
C LEU A 6 0.15 -4.70 5.27
N PHE A 7 -1.14 -4.61 4.92
CA PHE A 7 -2.05 -3.61 5.48
C PHE A 7 -2.48 -3.90 6.92
N THR A 8 -2.39 -5.15 7.40
CA THR A 8 -2.57 -5.45 8.83
C THR A 8 -1.30 -5.24 9.64
N MET A 9 -0.12 -5.22 9.01
CA MET A 9 1.16 -5.00 9.69
C MET A 9 1.29 -3.55 10.20
N GLU A 10 0.89 -2.57 9.40
CA GLU A 10 0.99 -1.15 9.78
C GLU A 10 0.29 -0.82 11.11
N PRO A 11 -1.00 -1.14 11.31
CA PRO A 11 -1.67 -0.83 12.57
C PRO A 11 -1.20 -1.75 13.72
N LEU A 12 -0.73 -2.97 13.43
CA LEU A 12 -0.11 -3.86 14.43
C LEU A 12 1.18 -3.27 14.99
N VAL A 13 2.01 -2.71 14.10
CA VAL A 13 3.26 -2.02 14.45
C VAL A 13 2.94 -0.73 15.20
N ALA A 14 1.99 0.07 14.73
CA ALA A 14 1.58 1.30 15.40
C ALA A 14 1.16 1.04 16.87
N ARG A 15 0.32 0.03 17.11
CA ARG A 15 -0.08 -0.36 18.49
C ARG A 15 1.06 -0.93 19.33
N THR A 16 2.08 -1.49 18.69
CA THR A 16 3.26 -2.01 19.39
C THR A 16 4.24 -0.89 19.76
N VAL A 17 4.35 0.15 18.94
CA VAL A 17 5.22 1.33 19.16
C VAL A 17 4.59 2.31 20.16
N LEU A 18 3.27 2.46 20.13
CA LEU A 18 2.53 3.47 20.90
C LEU A 18 2.83 3.48 22.42
N PRO A 19 2.92 2.34 23.14
CA PRO A 19 3.22 2.34 24.57
C PRO A 19 4.65 2.80 24.92
N LEU A 20 5.58 2.73 23.96
CA LEU A 20 6.99 3.03 24.17
C LEU A 20 7.37 4.45 23.74
N TYR A 21 6.82 4.91 22.60
CA TYR A 21 7.16 6.21 22.00
C TYR A 21 6.05 7.25 22.17
N GLY A 22 4.86 6.86 22.64
CA GLY A 22 3.70 7.73 22.80
C GLY A 22 2.96 7.99 21.48
N GLY A 23 1.83 8.69 21.57
CA GLY A 23 0.94 9.01 20.46
C GLY A 23 1.19 10.38 19.81
N SER A 24 2.43 10.88 19.86
CA SER A 24 2.73 12.20 19.31
C SER A 24 2.67 12.19 17.77
N PHE A 25 2.38 13.36 17.19
CA PHE A 25 2.37 13.53 15.73
C PHE A 25 3.71 13.14 15.07
N HIS A 26 4.83 13.37 15.77
CA HIS A 26 6.16 13.01 15.29
C HIS A 26 6.35 11.49 15.15
N VAL A 27 5.80 10.69 16.06
CA VAL A 27 5.86 9.21 15.98
C VAL A 27 5.05 8.72 14.79
N TRP A 28 3.86 9.29 14.60
CA TRP A 28 2.98 8.95 13.47
C TRP A 28 3.65 9.28 12.13
N SER A 29 4.14 10.51 11.95
CA SER A 29 4.76 10.95 10.70
C SER A 29 6.04 10.17 10.39
N THR A 30 6.88 9.90 11.39
CA THR A 30 8.08 9.07 11.24
C THR A 30 7.75 7.64 10.78
N THR A 31 6.72 7.05 11.38
CA THR A 31 6.26 5.69 11.02
C THR A 31 5.70 5.66 9.58
N LEU A 32 4.94 6.68 9.19
CA LEU A 32 4.43 6.84 7.83
C LEU A 32 5.58 6.99 6.82
N THR A 33 6.56 7.85 7.11
CA THR A 33 7.76 8.02 6.27
C THR A 33 8.53 6.71 6.11
N PHE A 34 8.67 5.94 7.18
CA PHE A 34 9.30 4.61 7.12
C PHE A 34 8.55 3.67 6.16
N PHE A 35 7.24 3.49 6.32
CA PHE A 35 6.48 2.58 5.48
C PHE A 35 6.49 3.00 4.01
N GLN A 36 6.30 4.29 3.72
CA GLN A 36 6.39 4.81 2.36
C GLN A 36 7.79 4.62 1.75
N GLY A 37 8.84 4.84 2.54
CA GLY A 37 10.22 4.60 2.13
C GLY A 37 10.47 3.14 1.76
N ILE A 38 10.06 2.19 2.60
CA ILE A 38 10.25 0.77 2.33
C ILE A 38 9.38 0.29 1.15
N LEU A 39 8.15 0.79 1.00
CA LEU A 39 7.32 0.53 -0.20
C LEU A 39 8.07 0.96 -1.47
N PHE A 40 8.61 2.18 -1.47
CA PHE A 40 9.38 2.71 -2.59
C PHE A 40 10.60 1.84 -2.90
N PHE A 41 11.42 1.48 -1.89
CA PHE A 41 12.57 0.60 -2.09
C PHE A 41 12.16 -0.79 -2.57
N GLY A 42 11.03 -1.33 -2.11
CA GLY A 42 10.45 -2.59 -2.61
C GLY A 42 10.13 -2.51 -4.12
N TYR A 43 9.56 -1.40 -4.58
CA TYR A 43 9.30 -1.19 -6.01
C TYR A 43 10.58 -0.99 -6.83
N VAL A 44 11.57 -0.26 -6.32
CA VAL A 44 12.89 -0.13 -6.95
C VAL A 44 13.56 -1.51 -7.09
N TYR A 45 13.51 -2.32 -6.03
CA TYR A 45 13.98 -3.71 -6.07
C TYR A 45 13.24 -4.53 -7.13
N CYS A 46 11.91 -4.40 -7.25
CA CYS A 46 11.14 -5.10 -8.27
C CYS A 46 11.55 -4.70 -9.68
N HIS A 47 11.77 -3.42 -9.91
CA HIS A 47 12.14 -2.85 -11.19
C HIS A 47 13.52 -3.36 -11.66
N ILE A 48 14.51 -3.33 -10.77
CA ILE A 48 15.91 -3.64 -11.10
C ILE A 48 16.20 -5.15 -11.06
N PHE A 49 15.78 -5.82 -9.98
CA PHE A 49 16.25 -7.17 -9.65
C PHE A 49 15.19 -8.25 -9.84
N ALA A 50 13.93 -8.01 -9.43
CA ALA A 50 12.96 -9.10 -9.35
C ALA A 50 12.67 -9.78 -10.70
N LYS A 51 12.68 -9.03 -11.80
CA LYS A 51 12.55 -9.59 -13.16
C LYS A 51 13.64 -10.60 -13.52
N ARG A 52 14.82 -10.51 -12.91
CA ARG A 52 16.02 -11.34 -13.16
C ARG A 52 16.15 -12.51 -12.19
N LEU A 53 15.55 -12.42 -11.00
CA LEU A 53 15.74 -13.41 -9.93
C LEU A 53 14.90 -14.68 -10.12
N GLY A 54 13.78 -14.63 -10.84
CA GLY A 54 12.93 -15.79 -11.06
C GLY A 54 12.51 -16.45 -9.74
N GLY A 55 12.85 -17.72 -9.54
CA GLY A 55 12.57 -18.46 -8.31
C GLY A 55 13.43 -18.09 -7.10
N TRP A 56 14.60 -17.46 -7.30
CA TRP A 56 15.46 -17.03 -6.20
C TRP A 56 14.79 -16.01 -5.28
N HIS A 57 13.78 -15.29 -5.78
CA HIS A 57 12.98 -14.42 -4.94
C HIS A 57 12.33 -15.16 -3.76
N LEU A 58 12.03 -16.46 -3.89
CA LEU A 58 11.45 -17.23 -2.80
C LEU A 58 12.39 -17.37 -1.60
N ALA A 59 13.71 -17.28 -1.79
CA ALA A 59 14.66 -17.23 -0.68
C ALA A 59 14.43 -15.96 0.17
N PHE A 60 14.18 -14.83 -0.49
CA PHE A 60 13.82 -13.58 0.17
C PHE A 60 12.43 -13.64 0.82
N VAL A 61 11.49 -14.39 0.25
CA VAL A 61 10.17 -14.65 0.87
C VAL A 61 10.30 -15.47 2.16
N VAL A 62 11.25 -16.39 2.23
CA VAL A 62 11.47 -17.21 3.45
C VAL A 62 12.27 -16.46 4.51
N ALA A 63 13.12 -15.50 4.13
CA ALA A 63 14.00 -14.79 5.07
C ALA A 63 13.27 -14.16 6.28
N PRO A 64 12.10 -13.50 6.13
CA PRO A 64 11.32 -13.01 7.27
C PRO A 64 10.90 -14.05 8.30
N LEU A 65 10.75 -15.33 7.91
CA LEU A 65 10.36 -16.39 8.85
C LEU A 65 11.44 -16.68 9.89
N VAL A 66 12.71 -16.45 9.52
CA VAL A 66 13.86 -16.57 10.42
C VAL A 66 14.13 -15.23 11.12
N TRP A 67 14.03 -14.13 10.37
CA TRP A 67 14.29 -12.78 10.87
C TRP A 67 13.34 -12.36 12.00
N LEU A 68 12.04 -12.60 11.84
CA LEU A 68 11.03 -12.16 12.80
C LEU A 68 11.20 -12.78 14.18
N PRO A 69 11.37 -14.11 14.35
CA PRO A 69 11.72 -14.69 15.65
C PRO A 69 12.98 -14.06 16.22
N LEU A 70 14.08 -13.99 15.48
CA LEU A 70 15.36 -13.47 15.99
C LEU A 70 15.22 -12.04 16.54
N VAL A 71 14.58 -11.17 15.78
CA VAL A 71 14.47 -9.76 16.14
C VAL A 71 13.41 -9.54 17.23
N ASN A 72 12.35 -10.35 17.28
CA ASN A 72 11.39 -10.32 18.40
C ASN A 72 12.00 -10.68 19.75
N TRP A 73 13.10 -11.47 19.79
CA TRP A 73 13.81 -11.78 21.03
C TRP A 73 14.62 -10.59 21.55
N ILE A 74 15.13 -9.75 20.64
CA ILE A 74 15.84 -8.52 20.98
C ILE A 74 14.85 -7.50 21.58
N GLY A 75 13.64 -7.46 21.01
CA GLY A 75 12.58 -6.57 21.46
C GLY A 75 12.80 -5.11 21.06
N LEU A 76 11.73 -4.32 21.13
CA LEU A 76 11.82 -2.87 20.91
C LEU A 76 12.38 -2.20 22.14
N ALA A 77 13.46 -1.43 21.96
CA ALA A 77 14.00 -0.61 23.03
C ALA A 77 13.27 0.75 23.09
N PRO A 78 13.05 1.31 24.29
CA PRO A 78 12.56 2.68 24.43
C PRO A 78 13.55 3.70 23.82
N PRO A 79 13.08 4.90 23.44
CA PRO A 79 13.98 5.96 22.97
C PRO A 79 15.04 6.27 24.04
N GLY A 80 16.32 6.24 23.63
CA GLY A 80 17.43 6.66 24.47
C GLY A 80 17.50 8.19 24.61
N HIS A 81 18.65 8.71 25.06
CA HIS A 81 18.87 10.15 25.25
C HIS A 81 18.99 10.96 23.94
N GLY A 82 18.89 10.31 22.77
CA GLY A 82 18.94 10.95 21.46
C GLY A 82 17.56 11.31 20.90
N ASP A 83 17.52 11.78 19.65
CA ASP A 83 16.27 12.09 18.95
C ASP A 83 15.37 10.84 18.85
N PRO A 84 14.13 10.89 19.39
CA PRO A 84 13.18 9.78 19.33
C PRO A 84 12.85 9.31 17.90
N ALA A 85 12.87 10.21 16.92
CA ALA A 85 12.54 9.89 15.53
C ALA A 85 13.59 8.94 14.91
N TRP A 86 14.88 9.21 15.12
CA TRP A 86 15.96 8.35 14.63
C TRP A 86 15.98 6.99 15.32
N SER A 87 15.74 6.96 16.63
CA SER A 87 15.58 5.72 17.37
C SER A 87 14.43 4.87 16.80
N LEU A 88 13.28 5.50 16.55
CA LEU A 88 12.12 4.83 15.98
C LEU A 88 12.40 4.29 14.57
N LEU A 89 13.00 5.10 13.67
CA LEU A 89 13.38 4.65 12.33
C LEU A 89 14.33 3.46 12.37
N PHE A 90 15.31 3.48 13.28
CA PHE A 90 16.24 2.38 13.45
C PHE A 90 15.52 1.10 13.92
N GLN A 91 14.65 1.21 14.92
CA GLN A 91 13.88 0.08 15.43
C GLN A 91 12.96 -0.51 14.34
N LEU A 92 12.23 0.33 13.61
CA LEU A 92 11.38 -0.07 12.50
C LEU A 92 12.20 -0.73 11.37
N THR A 93 13.38 -0.19 11.07
CA THR A 93 14.28 -0.77 10.07
C THR A 93 14.73 -2.16 10.48
N LEU A 94 15.16 -2.33 11.73
CA LEU A 94 15.60 -3.62 12.24
C LEU A 94 14.46 -4.64 12.29
N HIS A 95 13.28 -4.26 12.77
CA HIS A 95 12.20 -5.21 13.05
C HIS A 95 11.26 -5.45 11.86
N ILE A 96 11.02 -4.42 11.04
CA ILE A 96 9.87 -4.36 10.12
C ILE A 96 10.30 -4.25 8.65
N ALA A 97 11.46 -3.68 8.33
CA ALA A 97 11.82 -3.38 6.93
C ALA A 97 11.84 -4.63 6.05
N LEU A 98 12.43 -5.73 6.52
CA LEU A 98 12.50 -6.96 5.75
C LEU A 98 11.10 -7.58 5.50
N PRO A 99 10.29 -7.93 6.52
CA PRO A 99 8.97 -8.53 6.27
C PRO A 99 8.05 -7.62 5.46
N PHE A 100 8.03 -6.32 5.76
CA PHE A 100 7.19 -5.36 5.06
C PHE A 100 7.65 -5.15 3.62
N GLY A 101 8.97 -4.97 3.40
CA GLY A 101 9.55 -4.79 2.07
C GLY A 101 9.29 -5.99 1.17
N ILE A 102 9.41 -7.22 1.67
CA ILE A 102 9.08 -8.42 0.90
C ILE A 102 7.59 -8.47 0.54
N LEU A 103 6.70 -8.16 1.47
CA LEU A 103 5.26 -8.12 1.17
C LEU A 103 4.93 -7.03 0.14
N ALA A 104 5.63 -5.90 0.13
CA ALA A 104 5.45 -4.82 -0.84
C ALA A 104 5.73 -5.29 -2.29
N THR A 105 6.65 -6.25 -2.46
CA THR A 105 7.01 -6.79 -3.78
C THR A 105 5.98 -7.78 -4.35
N THR A 106 5.06 -8.29 -3.52
CA THR A 106 4.15 -9.40 -3.86
C THR A 106 3.39 -9.17 -5.16
N SER A 107 2.73 -8.00 -5.29
CA SER A 107 1.84 -7.73 -6.41
C SER A 107 2.60 -7.64 -7.73
N VAL A 108 3.75 -6.97 -7.74
CA VAL A 108 4.58 -6.78 -8.94
C VAL A 108 5.20 -8.10 -9.39
N ILE A 109 5.65 -8.93 -8.45
CA ILE A 109 6.28 -10.22 -8.75
C ILE A 109 5.24 -11.24 -9.21
N ALA A 110 4.07 -11.29 -8.56
CA ALA A 110 2.98 -12.14 -8.99
C ALA A 110 2.53 -11.79 -10.43
N GLN A 111 2.41 -10.50 -10.75
CA GLN A 111 2.13 -10.04 -12.11
C GLN A 111 3.25 -10.45 -13.09
N SER A 112 4.53 -10.32 -12.71
CA SER A 112 5.66 -10.73 -13.54
C SER A 112 5.72 -12.25 -13.80
N TRP A 113 5.27 -13.08 -12.85
CA TRP A 113 5.18 -14.52 -13.06
C TRP A 113 3.97 -14.87 -13.94
N PHE A 114 2.84 -14.19 -13.73
CA PHE A 114 1.62 -14.37 -14.51
C PHE A 114 1.83 -14.04 -15.99
N THR A 115 2.47 -12.91 -16.32
CA THR A 115 2.73 -12.51 -17.72
C THR A 115 3.71 -13.41 -18.47
N ARG A 116 4.44 -14.29 -17.76
CA ARG A 116 5.37 -15.26 -18.35
C ARG A 116 4.78 -16.67 -18.49
N SER A 117 3.57 -16.90 -17.99
CA SER A 117 2.88 -18.19 -18.04
C SER A 117 1.92 -18.27 -19.23
N ASP A 118 1.62 -19.47 -19.72
CA ASP A 118 0.67 -19.75 -20.84
C ASP A 118 -0.74 -19.16 -20.68
N THR A 119 -1.10 -18.64 -19.49
CA THR A 119 -2.36 -17.90 -19.25
C THR A 119 -2.26 -16.42 -19.67
N SER A 120 -1.21 -16.04 -20.40
CA SER A 120 -0.86 -14.67 -20.83
C SER A 120 -1.93 -13.97 -21.70
N GLY A 121 -2.91 -14.70 -22.23
CA GLY A 121 -4.03 -14.14 -22.99
C GLY A 121 -4.96 -13.21 -22.18
N SER A 122 -4.78 -13.10 -20.86
CA SER A 122 -5.54 -12.20 -19.99
C SER A 122 -4.68 -11.05 -19.46
N SER A 123 -5.29 -9.86 -19.33
CA SER A 123 -4.66 -8.69 -18.70
C SER A 123 -4.20 -8.98 -17.26
N PRO A 124 -3.00 -8.53 -16.83
CA PRO A 124 -2.50 -8.70 -15.46
C PRO A 124 -3.11 -7.72 -14.45
N TYR A 125 -3.73 -6.62 -14.91
CA TYR A 125 -4.27 -5.56 -14.05
C TYR A 125 -5.30 -6.01 -12.99
N PRO A 126 -6.15 -7.04 -13.22
CA PRO A 126 -7.04 -7.56 -12.19
C PRO A 126 -6.32 -8.11 -10.94
N LEU A 127 -5.05 -8.54 -11.05
CA LEU A 127 -4.24 -8.93 -9.88
C LEU A 127 -3.94 -7.71 -9.00
N TYR A 128 -3.74 -6.54 -9.60
CA TYR A 128 -3.55 -5.29 -8.87
C TYR A 128 -4.85 -4.83 -8.19
N ALA A 129 -5.99 -4.92 -8.87
CA ALA A 129 -7.30 -4.61 -8.27
C ALA A 129 -7.63 -5.54 -7.09
N THR A 130 -7.43 -6.86 -7.26
CA THR A 130 -7.66 -7.84 -6.17
C THR A 130 -6.70 -7.66 -4.99
N SER A 131 -5.46 -7.23 -5.26
CA SER A 131 -4.51 -6.85 -4.21
C SER A 131 -5.03 -5.66 -3.39
N ASN A 132 -5.47 -4.59 -4.03
CA ASN A 132 -6.04 -3.41 -3.34
C ASN A 132 -7.35 -3.72 -2.60
N ALA A 133 -8.21 -4.58 -3.17
CA ALA A 133 -9.40 -5.07 -2.46
C ALA A 133 -9.02 -5.85 -1.19
N GLY A 134 -7.95 -6.65 -1.26
CA GLY A 134 -7.39 -7.33 -0.10
C GLY A 134 -6.83 -6.39 0.96
N SER A 135 -6.16 -5.30 0.55
CA SER A 135 -5.70 -4.23 1.44
C SER A 135 -6.86 -3.54 2.15
N LEU A 136 -7.92 -3.20 1.41
CA LEU A 136 -9.13 -2.60 1.95
C LEU A 136 -9.81 -3.51 2.98
N LEU A 137 -10.00 -4.78 2.63
CA LEU A 137 -10.60 -5.76 3.53
C LEU A 137 -9.76 -5.94 4.81
N ALA A 138 -8.43 -5.96 4.69
CA ALA A 138 -7.54 -6.06 5.83
C ALA A 138 -7.67 -4.85 6.77
N LEU A 139 -7.73 -3.63 6.21
CA LEU A 139 -7.86 -2.40 6.99
C LEU A 139 -9.18 -2.39 7.79
N LEU A 140 -10.29 -2.70 7.12
CA LEU A 140 -11.62 -2.75 7.75
C LEU A 140 -11.72 -3.87 8.78
N ALA A 141 -11.23 -5.07 8.45
CA ALA A 141 -11.22 -6.21 9.37
C ALA A 141 -10.33 -5.95 10.58
N TYR A 142 -9.23 -5.22 10.42
CA TYR A 142 -8.36 -4.90 11.55
C TYR A 142 -9.09 -4.07 12.61
N ILE A 143 -9.77 -3.00 12.21
CA ILE A 143 -10.49 -2.11 13.15
C ILE A 143 -11.73 -2.81 13.71
N ALA A 144 -12.51 -3.48 12.85
CA ALA A 144 -13.81 -4.03 13.24
C ALA A 144 -13.69 -5.33 14.05
N LEU A 145 -12.66 -6.14 13.80
CA LEU A 145 -12.51 -7.47 14.39
C LEU A 145 -11.20 -7.62 15.15
N CYS A 146 -10.05 -7.26 14.56
CA CYS A 146 -8.77 -7.57 15.19
C CYS A 146 -8.49 -6.72 16.43
N GLU A 147 -8.76 -5.43 16.35
CA GLU A 147 -8.50 -4.47 17.42
C GLU A 147 -9.39 -4.71 18.66
N PRO A 148 -10.71 -4.96 18.54
CA PRO A 148 -11.59 -5.19 19.68
C PRO A 148 -11.47 -6.59 20.28
N LEU A 149 -11.22 -7.62 19.45
CA LEU A 149 -11.32 -9.03 19.89
C LEU A 149 -9.99 -9.63 20.33
N PHE A 150 -8.85 -9.14 19.82
CA PHE A 150 -7.55 -9.79 20.02
C PHE A 150 -6.52 -8.88 20.69
N GLY A 151 -5.79 -9.42 21.66
CA GLY A 151 -4.58 -8.78 22.21
C GLY A 151 -3.40 -8.86 21.24
N LEU A 152 -2.40 -7.99 21.43
CA LEU A 152 -1.22 -7.88 20.55
C LEU A 152 -0.47 -9.20 20.34
N ARG A 153 -0.36 -10.05 21.37
CA ARG A 153 0.31 -11.35 21.27
C ARG A 153 -0.40 -12.28 20.28
N VAL A 154 -1.74 -12.31 20.32
CA VAL A 154 -2.56 -13.11 19.41
C VAL A 154 -2.46 -12.55 18.00
N GLN A 155 -2.56 -11.22 17.83
CA GLN A 155 -2.41 -10.58 16.52
C GLN A 155 -1.05 -10.88 15.87
N ARG A 156 0.07 -10.79 16.61
CA ARG A 156 1.41 -11.16 16.12
C ARG A 156 1.49 -12.63 15.71
N SER A 157 0.89 -13.52 16.50
CA SER A 157 0.89 -14.97 16.22
C SER A 157 0.07 -15.30 14.97
N LEU A 158 -1.13 -14.71 14.84
CA LEU A 158 -1.97 -14.84 13.65
C LEU A 158 -1.29 -14.27 12.41
N TRP A 159 -0.63 -13.12 12.53
CA TRP A 159 0.13 -12.52 11.44
C TRP A 159 1.29 -13.43 11.00
N TYR A 160 2.05 -13.98 11.95
CA TYR A 160 3.15 -14.92 11.64
C TYR A 160 2.65 -16.20 10.97
N LEU A 161 1.55 -16.78 11.46
CA LEU A 161 0.89 -17.92 10.82
C LEU A 161 0.39 -17.58 9.41
N GLY A 162 -0.21 -16.40 9.26
CA GLY A 162 -0.59 -15.87 7.96
C GLY A 162 0.61 -15.73 7.02
N TYR A 163 1.76 -15.28 7.51
CA TYR A 163 2.97 -15.18 6.71
C TYR A 163 3.49 -16.55 6.25
N LEU A 164 3.44 -17.58 7.10
CA LEU A 164 3.78 -18.96 6.73
C LEU A 164 2.90 -19.46 5.57
N VAL A 165 1.58 -19.27 5.68
CA VAL A 165 0.64 -19.64 4.62
C VAL A 165 0.93 -18.84 3.35
N TYR A 166 1.25 -17.55 3.46
CA TYR A 166 1.62 -16.71 2.34
C TYR A 166 2.86 -17.23 1.62
N ALA A 167 3.91 -17.62 2.35
CA ALA A 167 5.13 -18.17 1.76
C ALA A 167 4.86 -19.45 0.96
N VAL A 168 4.02 -20.35 1.49
CA VAL A 168 3.58 -21.57 0.78
C VAL A 168 2.80 -21.22 -0.49
N LEU A 169 1.87 -20.27 -0.42
CA LEU A 169 1.10 -19.83 -1.58
C LEU A 169 2.00 -19.18 -2.64
N ALA A 170 2.97 -18.34 -2.24
CA ALA A 170 3.92 -17.72 -3.14
C ALA A 170 4.76 -18.78 -3.89
N TRP A 171 5.23 -19.81 -3.18
CA TRP A 171 5.92 -20.95 -3.79
C TRP A 171 5.03 -21.73 -4.77
N ARG A 172 3.76 -21.98 -4.42
CA ARG A 172 2.80 -22.65 -5.32
C ARG A 172 2.53 -21.82 -6.58
N CYS A 173 2.32 -20.51 -6.43
CA CYS A 173 2.14 -19.59 -7.55
C CYS A 173 3.35 -19.59 -8.48
N TRP A 174 4.56 -19.51 -7.92
CA TRP A 174 5.79 -19.58 -8.71
C TRP A 174 5.92 -20.91 -9.45
N ARG A 175 5.68 -22.05 -8.78
CA ARG A 175 5.74 -23.38 -9.42
C ARG A 175 4.76 -23.53 -10.58
N MET A 176 3.54 -23.03 -10.41
CA MET A 176 2.53 -23.08 -11.46
C MET A 176 2.99 -22.24 -12.67
N ALA A 177 3.48 -21.01 -12.42
CA ALA A 177 3.95 -20.12 -13.47
C ALA A 177 5.26 -20.59 -14.16
N SER A 178 6.15 -21.28 -13.44
CA SER A 178 7.44 -21.75 -13.98
C SER A 178 7.35 -23.07 -14.73
N SER A 179 6.27 -23.83 -14.55
CA SER A 179 6.10 -25.14 -15.19
C SER A 179 5.82 -25.07 -16.70
N HIS A 180 5.28 -23.94 -17.19
CA HIS A 180 4.86 -23.75 -18.58
C HIS A 180 5.34 -22.37 -19.06
N PRO A 181 6.66 -22.18 -19.26
CA PRO A 181 7.18 -20.93 -19.77
C PRO A 181 6.81 -20.81 -21.25
N GLU A 182 5.93 -19.87 -21.58
CA GLU A 182 5.69 -19.47 -22.96
C GLU A 182 7.05 -19.00 -23.53
N LYS A 183 7.43 -19.51 -24.72
CA LYS A 183 8.60 -19.00 -25.43
C LYS A 183 8.33 -17.52 -25.73
N VAL A 184 9.00 -16.64 -24.99
CA VAL A 184 8.95 -15.19 -25.21
C VAL A 184 9.17 -14.93 -26.70
N HIS A 185 8.09 -14.63 -27.43
CA HIS A 185 8.22 -14.08 -28.77
C HIS A 185 9.03 -12.80 -28.64
N PRO A 186 10.03 -12.55 -29.51
CA PRO A 186 10.88 -11.38 -29.39
C PRO A 186 10.00 -10.15 -29.30
N ALA A 187 10.00 -9.55 -28.11
CA ALA A 187 9.20 -8.37 -27.83
C ALA A 187 9.59 -7.30 -28.84
N ILE A 188 8.59 -6.60 -29.35
CA ILE A 188 8.76 -5.33 -30.07
C ILE A 188 9.87 -4.55 -29.35
N PRO A 189 10.94 -4.12 -30.05
CA PRO A 189 12.04 -3.43 -29.40
C PRO A 189 11.47 -2.30 -28.54
N PRO A 190 11.94 -2.14 -27.29
CA PRO A 190 11.39 -1.12 -26.40
C PRO A 190 11.48 0.22 -27.13
N SER A 191 10.34 0.87 -27.34
CA SER A 191 10.31 2.25 -27.82
C SER A 191 10.92 3.11 -26.72
N ILE A 192 12.22 3.38 -26.82
CA ILE A 192 13.01 4.08 -25.80
C ILE A 192 12.66 5.58 -25.72
N ASP A 193 11.88 6.11 -26.67
CA ASP A 193 11.57 7.53 -26.74
C ASP A 193 10.25 7.90 -26.02
N ILE A 194 10.23 7.72 -24.69
CA ILE A 194 9.18 8.33 -23.86
C ILE A 194 9.57 9.80 -23.64
N LYS A 195 8.76 10.72 -24.15
CA LYS A 195 8.96 12.16 -23.93
C LYS A 195 8.96 12.48 -22.43
N ALA A 196 9.89 13.32 -21.98
CA ALA A 196 9.95 13.77 -20.59
C ALA A 196 8.62 14.38 -20.10
N GLY A 197 7.90 15.09 -20.97
CA GLY A 197 6.58 15.63 -20.65
C GLY A 197 5.53 14.56 -20.30
N THR A 198 5.61 13.38 -20.92
CA THR A 198 4.72 12.25 -20.58
C THR A 198 5.06 11.68 -19.20
N LEU A 199 6.35 11.55 -18.87
CA LEU A 199 6.78 11.10 -17.55
C LEU A 199 6.34 12.08 -16.45
N VAL A 200 6.52 13.39 -16.68
CA VAL A 200 6.05 14.43 -15.75
C VAL A 200 4.54 14.37 -15.58
N SER A 201 3.79 14.21 -16.68
CA SER A 201 2.33 14.06 -16.62
C SER A 201 1.90 12.85 -15.79
N TRP A 202 2.52 11.68 -15.98
CA TRP A 202 2.24 10.47 -15.19
C TRP A 202 2.57 10.65 -13.71
N LEU A 203 3.69 11.30 -13.41
CA LEU A 203 4.08 11.61 -12.04
C LEU A 203 3.07 12.56 -11.38
N LEU A 204 2.66 13.63 -12.06
CA LEU A 204 1.69 14.59 -11.53
C LEU A 204 0.31 13.96 -11.34
N LEU A 205 -0.18 13.16 -12.31
CA LEU A 205 -1.45 12.44 -12.22
C LEU A 205 -1.47 11.45 -11.05
N SER A 206 -0.33 10.83 -10.73
CA SER A 206 -0.21 9.91 -9.58
C SER A 206 -0.02 10.65 -8.25
N ALA A 207 0.73 11.77 -8.27
CA ALA A 207 1.04 12.56 -7.08
C ALA A 207 -0.18 13.32 -6.56
N LEU A 208 -1.00 13.86 -7.47
CA LEU A 208 -2.15 14.70 -7.13
C LEU A 208 -3.17 14.01 -6.20
N PRO A 209 -3.73 12.82 -6.51
CA PRO A 209 -4.67 12.14 -5.61
C PRO A 209 -3.98 11.67 -4.31
N SER A 210 -2.69 11.34 -4.35
CA SER A 210 -1.93 10.91 -3.17
C SER A 210 -1.70 12.07 -2.20
N ALA A 211 -1.30 13.23 -2.70
CA ALA A 211 -1.16 14.46 -1.92
C ALA A 211 -2.51 14.93 -1.36
N PHE A 212 -3.57 14.86 -2.17
CA PHE A 212 -4.91 15.22 -1.73
C PHE A 212 -5.43 14.29 -0.63
N MET A 213 -5.19 12.97 -0.75
CA MET A 213 -5.52 12.00 0.31
C MET A 213 -4.84 12.37 1.64
N LEU A 214 -3.55 12.73 1.61
CA LEU A 214 -2.82 13.16 2.81
C LEU A 214 -3.39 14.45 3.39
N ALA A 215 -3.72 15.43 2.53
CA ALA A 215 -4.33 16.69 2.95
C ALA A 215 -5.68 16.47 3.64
N VAL A 216 -6.58 15.69 3.02
CA VAL A 216 -7.89 15.35 3.59
C VAL A 216 -7.74 14.61 4.92
N SER A 217 -6.82 13.63 4.98
CA SER A 217 -6.55 12.87 6.22
C SER A 217 -6.07 13.78 7.36
N ASN A 218 -5.24 14.77 7.05
CA ASN A 218 -4.75 15.75 8.03
C ASN A 218 -5.88 16.64 8.55
N VAL A 219 -6.72 17.20 7.67
CA VAL A 219 -7.89 18.00 8.07
C VAL A 219 -8.82 17.19 8.97
N PHE A 220 -9.11 15.94 8.60
CA PHE A 220 -9.97 15.06 9.38
C PHE A 220 -9.38 14.77 10.77
N THR A 221 -8.07 14.58 10.85
CA THR A 221 -7.37 14.33 12.13
C THR A 221 -7.39 15.55 13.04
N LEU A 222 -7.29 16.76 12.49
CA LEU A 222 -7.33 18.02 13.25
C LEU A 222 -8.73 18.34 13.76
N GLU A 223 -9.77 18.15 12.95
CA GLU A 223 -11.13 18.58 13.25
C GLU A 223 -11.96 17.54 14.01
N LEU A 224 -11.84 16.26 13.65
CA LEU A 224 -12.63 15.16 14.23
C LEU A 224 -11.86 14.38 15.31
N GLY A 225 -10.61 14.77 15.56
CA GLY A 225 -9.69 14.07 16.47
C GLY A 225 -9.19 12.73 15.90
N SER A 226 -8.31 12.06 16.67
CA SER A 226 -7.65 10.82 16.25
C SER A 226 -8.53 9.57 16.42
N VAL A 227 -9.73 9.56 15.84
CA VAL A 227 -10.64 8.39 15.86
C VAL A 227 -10.27 7.43 14.71
N PRO A 228 -9.83 6.18 14.98
CA PRO A 228 -9.38 5.19 14.00
C PRO A 228 -10.19 5.09 12.70
N LEU A 229 -11.51 5.08 12.79
CA LEU A 229 -12.40 4.93 11.62
C LEU A 229 -12.45 6.18 10.72
N VAL A 230 -12.25 7.37 11.29
CA VAL A 230 -12.46 8.64 10.57
C VAL A 230 -11.33 8.94 9.60
N TRP A 231 -10.08 8.76 10.02
CA TRP A 231 -8.91 8.99 9.15
C TRP A 231 -8.63 7.83 8.18
N ILE A 232 -9.35 6.71 8.31
CA ILE A 232 -9.27 5.59 7.39
C ILE A 232 -10.15 5.79 6.16
N LEU A 233 -11.22 6.60 6.24
CA LEU A 233 -12.12 6.87 5.12
C LEU A 233 -11.41 7.41 3.86
N PRO A 234 -10.49 8.40 3.95
CA PRO A 234 -9.75 8.86 2.77
C PRO A 234 -8.95 7.74 2.10
N LEU A 235 -8.28 6.91 2.89
CA LEU A 235 -7.50 5.78 2.39
C LEU A 235 -8.40 4.70 1.76
N VAL A 236 -9.57 4.43 2.35
CA VAL A 236 -10.57 3.49 1.78
C VAL A 236 -10.99 3.93 0.38
N LEU A 237 -11.36 5.21 0.22
CA LEU A 237 -11.77 5.75 -1.08
C LEU A 237 -10.63 5.72 -2.09
N TYR A 238 -9.41 6.05 -1.65
CA TYR A 238 -8.21 5.98 -2.48
C TYR A 238 -7.87 4.54 -2.94
N LEU A 239 -8.08 3.52 -2.10
CA LEU A 239 -7.90 2.12 -2.52
C LEU A 239 -9.03 1.64 -3.43
N LEU A 240 -10.26 2.09 -3.19
CA LEU A 240 -11.41 1.77 -4.03
C LEU A 240 -11.22 2.27 -5.46
N SER A 241 -10.59 3.43 -5.67
CA SER A 241 -10.30 3.89 -7.03
C SER A 241 -9.40 2.93 -7.79
N TYR A 242 -8.35 2.40 -7.15
CA TYR A 242 -7.54 1.34 -7.77
C TYR A 242 -8.33 0.07 -8.08
N VAL A 243 -9.24 -0.34 -7.19
CA VAL A 243 -10.08 -1.53 -7.41
C VAL A 243 -10.98 -1.35 -8.64
N PHE A 244 -11.61 -0.18 -8.79
CA PHE A 244 -12.52 0.10 -9.90
C PHE A 244 -11.79 0.36 -11.22
N THR A 245 -10.65 1.05 -11.19
CA THR A 245 -9.88 1.39 -12.38
C THR A 245 -9.18 0.18 -12.99
N PHE A 246 -8.58 -0.69 -12.17
CA PHE A 246 -7.80 -1.85 -12.63
C PHE A 246 -8.60 -3.17 -12.64
N GLY A 247 -9.91 -3.11 -12.37
CA GLY A 247 -10.80 -4.27 -12.39
C GLY A 247 -11.03 -4.84 -13.80
N ARG A 248 -11.49 -6.10 -13.88
CA ARG A 248 -11.80 -6.76 -15.17
C ARG A 248 -12.89 -6.04 -15.98
N LYS A 249 -13.85 -5.45 -15.27
CA LYS A 249 -14.92 -4.64 -15.84
C LYS A 249 -14.64 -3.21 -15.42
N GLN A 250 -14.53 -2.30 -16.39
CA GLN A 250 -14.47 -0.87 -16.10
C GLN A 250 -15.90 -0.38 -15.84
N TRP A 251 -16.22 -0.04 -14.60
CA TRP A 251 -17.56 0.40 -14.21
C TRP A 251 -17.83 1.85 -14.62
N ILE A 252 -16.77 2.66 -14.75
CA ILE A 252 -16.82 4.05 -15.18
C ILE A 252 -16.10 4.16 -16.52
N SER A 253 -16.72 4.82 -17.51
CA SER A 253 -16.10 5.01 -18.81
C SER A 253 -14.97 6.04 -18.73
N PRO A 254 -13.84 5.83 -19.43
CA PRO A 254 -12.74 6.80 -19.46
C PRO A 254 -13.18 8.20 -19.92
N GLY A 255 -14.12 8.28 -20.86
CA GLY A 255 -14.68 9.56 -21.32
C GLY A 255 -15.40 10.34 -20.23
N LEU A 256 -16.10 9.66 -19.32
CA LEU A 256 -16.76 10.30 -18.18
C LEU A 256 -15.73 10.80 -17.16
N LEU A 257 -14.68 10.01 -16.89
CA LEU A 257 -13.59 10.40 -15.99
C LEU A 257 -12.88 11.67 -16.49
N HIS A 258 -12.50 11.71 -17.77
CA HIS A 258 -11.86 12.90 -18.34
C HIS A 258 -12.76 14.13 -18.33
N ALA A 259 -14.06 13.98 -18.59
CA ALA A 259 -15.02 15.08 -18.58
C ALA A 259 -15.18 15.72 -17.18
N PHE A 260 -15.15 14.91 -16.12
CA PHE A 260 -15.26 15.40 -14.74
C PHE A 260 -13.92 15.81 -14.10
N SER A 261 -12.79 15.56 -14.76
CA SER A 261 -11.46 15.85 -14.20
C SER A 261 -11.24 17.30 -13.74
N PRO A 262 -11.63 18.36 -14.50
CA PRO A 262 -11.37 19.73 -14.07
C PRO A 262 -12.27 20.11 -12.90
N ALA A 263 -13.52 19.64 -12.90
CA ALA A 263 -14.46 19.85 -11.82
C ALA A 263 -14.01 19.17 -10.52
N ALA A 264 -13.49 17.93 -10.60
CA ALA A 264 -12.96 17.22 -9.43
C ALA A 264 -11.77 17.95 -8.80
N VAL A 265 -10.83 18.43 -9.63
CA VAL A 265 -9.66 19.21 -9.17
C VAL A 265 -10.09 20.54 -8.55
N VAL A 266 -10.99 21.28 -9.22
CA VAL A 266 -11.48 22.57 -8.71
C VAL A 266 -12.28 22.40 -7.42
N CYS A 267 -13.17 21.41 -7.33
CA CYS A 267 -13.90 21.12 -6.10
C CYS A 267 -12.96 20.71 -4.96
N GLY A 268 -11.95 19.87 -5.24
CA GLY A 268 -10.96 19.46 -4.24
C GLY A 268 -10.13 20.64 -3.73
N LEU A 269 -9.59 21.47 -4.62
CA LEU A 269 -8.81 22.65 -4.24
C LEU A 269 -9.67 23.68 -3.50
N SER A 270 -10.88 23.97 -3.99
CA SER A 270 -11.79 24.91 -3.33
C SER A 270 -12.22 24.44 -1.94
N SER A 271 -12.34 23.12 -1.72
CA SER A 271 -12.66 22.56 -0.41
C SER A 271 -11.61 22.85 0.67
N LEU A 272 -10.33 23.01 0.28
CA LEU A 272 -9.24 23.33 1.20
C LEU A 272 -9.19 24.81 1.62
N TYR A 273 -9.77 25.73 0.83
CA TYR A 273 -9.61 27.17 1.03
C TYR A 273 -10.86 27.90 1.53
N PHE A 274 -12.07 27.43 1.18
CA PHE A 274 -13.28 28.25 1.29
C PHE A 274 -14.27 27.80 2.36
N VAL A 275 -13.91 26.82 3.18
CA VAL A 275 -14.92 26.05 3.88
C VAL A 275 -14.68 26.11 5.38
N ASP A 276 -15.54 26.88 6.07
CA ASP A 276 -15.63 26.94 7.54
C ASP A 276 -15.82 25.52 8.09
N SER A 277 -14.81 24.96 8.78
CA SER A 277 -14.70 23.54 9.14
C SER A 277 -15.80 23.00 10.08
N GLY A 278 -16.77 23.82 10.48
CA GLY A 278 -17.82 23.48 11.43
C GLY A 278 -19.00 22.64 10.91
N ASN A 279 -19.06 22.25 9.63
CA ASN A 279 -20.23 21.55 9.07
C ASN A 279 -19.92 20.18 8.42
N LEU A 280 -20.75 19.17 8.70
CA LEU A 280 -20.55 17.78 8.28
C LEU A 280 -20.54 17.57 6.75
N TRP A 281 -21.29 18.38 5.99
CA TRP A 281 -21.33 18.26 4.52
C TRP A 281 -19.98 18.55 3.86
N ILE A 282 -19.09 19.25 4.56
CA ILE A 282 -17.74 19.61 4.11
C ILE A 282 -16.88 18.37 3.98
N PHE A 283 -16.92 17.53 5.02
CA PHE A 283 -16.19 16.27 5.07
C PHE A 283 -16.65 15.36 3.92
N ALA A 284 -17.96 15.29 3.67
CA ALA A 284 -18.51 14.56 2.54
C ALA A 284 -18.02 15.12 1.19
N ALA A 285 -17.98 16.44 1.01
CA ALA A 285 -17.47 17.07 -0.20
C ALA A 285 -15.98 16.74 -0.45
N HIS A 286 -15.15 16.79 0.59
CA HIS A 286 -13.73 16.41 0.49
C HIS A 286 -13.56 14.93 0.09
N LEU A 287 -14.35 14.02 0.65
CA LEU A 287 -14.31 12.60 0.32
C LEU A 287 -14.74 12.34 -1.13
N VAL A 288 -15.80 13.00 -1.60
CA VAL A 288 -16.26 12.89 -3.00
C VAL A 288 -15.22 13.45 -3.95
N ALA A 289 -14.64 14.61 -3.65
CA ALA A 289 -13.58 15.21 -4.45
C ALA A 289 -12.34 14.30 -4.51
N LEU A 290 -11.95 13.71 -3.37
CA LEU A 290 -10.84 12.76 -3.31
C LEU A 290 -11.09 11.54 -4.18
N PHE A 291 -12.25 10.92 -4.06
CA PHE A 291 -12.58 9.74 -4.84
C PHE A 291 -12.61 10.05 -6.35
N ALA A 292 -13.23 11.17 -6.75
CA ALA A 292 -13.27 11.59 -8.15
C ALA A 292 -11.85 11.87 -8.70
N LEU A 293 -11.03 12.60 -7.93
CA LEU A 293 -9.65 12.91 -8.29
C LEU A 293 -8.79 11.65 -8.40
N ALA A 294 -8.97 10.69 -7.48
CA ALA A 294 -8.25 9.41 -7.52
C ALA A 294 -8.67 8.55 -8.70
N MET A 295 -9.97 8.46 -9.01
CA MET A 295 -10.47 7.76 -10.20
C MET A 295 -9.87 8.32 -11.50
N VAL A 296 -9.74 9.64 -11.60
CA VAL A 296 -9.13 10.33 -12.76
C VAL A 296 -7.62 10.15 -12.81
N GLY A 297 -6.93 10.28 -11.67
CA GLY A 297 -5.47 10.16 -11.64
C GLY A 297 -4.97 8.74 -11.85
N HIS A 298 -5.77 7.74 -11.50
CA HIS A 298 -5.42 6.33 -11.64
C HIS A 298 -5.81 5.71 -12.98
N GLY A 299 -6.87 6.23 -13.63
CA GLY A 299 -7.44 5.70 -14.88
C GLY A 299 -6.87 6.33 -16.13
#